data_AF-A0A1H1TG61-F1
#
_entry.id   AF-A0A1H1TG61-F1
#
_cell.length_a   1.000
_cell.length_b   1.000
_cell.length_c   1.000
_cell.angle_alpha   90.00
_cell.angle_beta   90.00
_cell.angle_gamma   90.00
#
_symmetry.space_group_name_H-M   'P 1'
#
loop_
_entity.id
_entity.type
_entity.pdbx_description
1 polymer ?
#
loop_
_entity_poly.entity_id
_entity_poly.type
_entity_poly.pdbx_seq_one_letter_code
_entity_poly.pdbx_strand_id
1 'polypeptide(L)'
;MKLPVNSHVAVVDGESFTLFRNEGRILDPKLAVEDTPELDATNFSAGIRHQDDNGQRLGRTDLNELAHGAAAAEWLNAKAIEGTLHDVLVIADPKTLARIIHRRWSDGLAGVA
;
A
#
# COMPACT_ATOMS: atom_id res chain seq x y z
N MET A 1 17.84 7.29 -9.44
CA MET A 1 16.43 7.63 -9.12
C MET A 1 16.40 9.03 -8.53
N LYS A 2 15.35 9.83 -8.78
CA LYS A 2 15.14 11.13 -8.14
C LYS A 2 14.01 10.98 -7.13
N LEU A 3 14.23 11.35 -5.87
CA LEU A 3 13.23 11.24 -4.80
C LEU A 3 13.20 12.55 -4.03
N PRO A 4 12.14 13.38 -4.13
CA PRO A 4 12.10 14.70 -3.48
C PRO A 4 12.37 14.65 -1.97
N VAL A 5 12.85 15.74 -1.39
CA VAL A 5 12.99 15.84 0.08
C VAL A 5 11.60 15.82 0.70
N ASN A 6 11.42 15.11 1.82
CA ASN A 6 10.14 14.86 2.48
C ASN A 6 9.12 14.03 1.69
N SER A 7 9.53 13.42 0.58
CA SER A 7 8.69 12.41 -0.09
C SER A 7 8.61 11.14 0.74
N HIS A 8 7.55 10.37 0.51
CA HIS A 8 7.25 9.16 1.26
C HIS A 8 7.57 7.93 0.41
N VAL A 9 8.10 6.89 1.06
CA VAL A 9 8.32 5.58 0.45
C VAL A 9 7.57 4.54 1.26
N ALA A 10 6.51 3.99 0.69
CA ALA A 10 5.76 2.88 1.25
C ALA A 10 6.39 1.57 0.76
N VAL A 11 6.91 0.76 1.67
CA VAL A 11 7.38 -0.60 1.40
C VAL A 11 6.35 -1.57 1.96
N VAL A 12 5.73 -2.36 1.07
CA VAL A 12 4.63 -3.25 1.42
C VAL A 12 4.88 -4.62 0.80
N ASP A 13 4.70 -5.68 1.57
CA ASP A 13 4.63 -7.05 1.05
C ASP A 13 3.33 -7.73 1.54
N GLY A 14 3.26 -9.05 1.49
CA GLY A 14 2.10 -9.81 1.94
C GLY A 14 1.82 -9.76 3.45
N GLU A 15 2.75 -9.24 4.26
CA GLU A 15 2.68 -9.34 5.72
C GLU A 15 3.13 -8.06 6.46
N SER A 16 3.92 -7.21 5.81
CA SER A 16 4.56 -6.06 6.43
C SER A 16 4.31 -4.77 5.64
N PHE A 17 4.14 -3.68 6.39
CA PHE A 17 4.07 -2.34 5.85
C PHE A 17 4.95 -1.41 6.67
N THR A 18 5.94 -0.79 6.02
CA THR A 18 6.73 0.31 6.58
C THR A 18 6.64 1.54 5.68
N LEU A 19 6.35 2.68 6.29
CA LEU A 19 6.44 3.99 5.66
C LEU A 19 7.78 4.64 6.03
N PHE A 20 8.50 5.09 5.02
CA PHE A 20 9.72 5.86 5.19
C PHE A 20 9.53 7.27 4.67
N ARG A 21 10.30 8.19 5.24
CA ARG A 21 10.45 9.57 4.75
C ARG A 21 11.85 9.81 4.22
N ASN A 22 11.95 10.49 3.09
CA ASN A 22 13.23 10.96 2.60
C ASN A 22 13.70 12.21 3.37
N GLU A 23 14.68 12.04 4.24
CA GLU A 23 15.39 13.12 4.95
C GLU A 23 16.68 13.55 4.24
N GLY A 24 17.03 12.87 3.15
CA GLY A 24 18.20 13.16 2.34
C GLY A 24 17.96 14.23 1.28
N ARG A 25 18.76 14.20 0.22
CA ARG A 25 18.64 15.11 -0.94
C ARG A 25 18.01 14.38 -2.12
N ILE A 26 17.55 15.14 -3.11
CA ILE A 26 16.83 14.58 -4.27
C ILE A 26 17.62 13.53 -5.08
N LEU A 27 18.95 13.67 -5.15
CA LEU A 27 19.86 12.73 -5.84
C LEU A 27 20.68 11.87 -4.87
N ASP A 28 20.50 12.06 -3.56
CA ASP A 28 21.17 11.31 -2.49
C ASP A 28 20.17 11.10 -1.34
N PRO A 29 19.14 10.26 -1.57
CA PRO A 29 18.06 10.08 -0.61
C PRO A 29 18.54 9.31 0.63
N LYS A 30 17.98 9.66 1.79
CA LYS A 30 18.21 8.97 3.06
C LYS A 30 16.85 8.68 3.68
N LEU A 31 16.56 7.40 3.86
CA LEU A 31 15.26 6.95 4.34
C LEU A 31 15.30 6.78 5.85
N ALA A 32 14.44 7.52 6.55
CA ALA A 32 14.13 7.31 7.95
C ALA A 32 12.77 6.62 8.05
N VAL A 33 12.63 5.67 8.99
CA VAL A 33 11.32 5.07 9.28
C VAL A 33 10.42 6.15 9.87
N GLU A 34 9.26 6.34 9.26
CA GLU A 34 8.25 7.30 9.71
C GLU A 34 7.09 6.60 10.42
N ASP A 35 6.63 5.46 9.88
CA ASP A 35 5.55 4.67 10.48
C ASP A 35 5.67 3.18 10.12
N THR A 36 5.11 2.32 10.97
CA THR A 36 5.00 0.86 10.75
C THR A 36 3.59 0.43 11.15
N PRO A 37 2.56 0.78 10.34
CA PRO A 37 1.18 0.50 10.69
C PRO A 37 0.92 -1.01 10.69
N GLU A 38 0.26 -1.50 11.74
CA GLU A 38 -0.26 -2.85 11.79
C GLU A 38 -1.57 -2.93 10.99
N LEU A 39 -1.51 -3.56 9.83
CA LEU A 39 -2.65 -3.73 8.94
C LEU A 39 -3.37 -5.04 9.25
N ASP A 40 -4.31 -4.98 10.19
CA ASP A 40 -5.12 -6.14 10.51
C ASP A 40 -6.09 -6.46 9.36
N ALA A 41 -6.06 -7.71 8.87
CA ALA A 41 -6.90 -8.17 7.77
C ALA A 41 -8.41 -8.07 8.09
N THR A 42 -8.80 -7.87 9.35
CA THR A 42 -10.19 -7.71 9.78
C THR A 42 -10.67 -6.25 9.77
N ASN A 43 -9.77 -5.27 9.88
CA ASN A 43 -10.12 -3.86 10.04
C ASN A 43 -10.28 -3.11 8.71
N PHE A 44 -9.67 -3.61 7.63
CA PHE A 44 -9.66 -2.99 6.30
C PHE A 44 -10.24 -3.90 5.20
N SER A 45 -10.94 -4.99 5.57
CA SER A 45 -11.46 -5.98 4.62
C SER A 45 -12.95 -5.86 4.33
N ALA A 46 -13.54 -4.68 4.52
CA ALA A 46 -14.95 -4.44 4.25
C ALA A 46 -15.39 -4.91 2.83
N GLY A 47 -14.46 -5.01 1.87
CA GLY A 47 -14.70 -5.52 0.51
C GLY A 47 -14.25 -6.95 0.15
N ILE A 48 -13.62 -7.74 1.04
CA ILE A 48 -13.03 -9.07 0.69
C ILE A 48 -13.97 -10.26 0.95
N ARG A 49 -15.17 -10.04 1.49
CA ARG A 49 -16.14 -11.12 1.72
C ARG A 49 -16.79 -11.68 0.44
N HIS A 50 -16.36 -11.23 -0.74
CA HIS A 50 -16.92 -11.63 -2.05
C HIS A 50 -15.86 -12.08 -3.09
N GLN A 51 -14.72 -12.66 -2.68
CA GLN A 51 -13.87 -13.44 -3.60
C GLN A 51 -13.98 -14.94 -3.31
N ASP A 52 -14.83 -15.58 -4.13
CA ASP A 52 -14.81 -16.97 -4.60
C ASP A 52 -14.29 -18.04 -3.64
N ASP A 53 -15.21 -18.74 -2.96
CA ASP A 53 -14.97 -19.98 -2.18
C ASP A 53 -14.16 -21.05 -2.95
N ASN A 54 -14.19 -21.01 -4.28
CA ASN A 54 -13.57 -22.02 -5.14
C ASN A 54 -12.03 -21.87 -5.24
N GLY A 55 -11.49 -20.66 -5.14
CA GLY A 55 -10.03 -20.43 -5.17
C GLY A 55 -9.34 -20.83 -3.87
N GLN A 56 -10.06 -20.67 -2.74
CA GLN A 56 -9.62 -20.99 -1.38
C GLN A 56 -9.34 -22.49 -1.21
N ARG A 57 -10.19 -23.34 -1.80
CA ARG A 57 -10.05 -24.82 -1.75
C ARG A 57 -8.83 -25.37 -2.49
N LEU A 58 -8.26 -24.61 -3.42
CA LEU A 58 -7.16 -25.06 -4.27
C LEU A 58 -5.77 -24.63 -3.75
N GLY A 59 -5.70 -23.86 -2.66
CA GLY A 59 -4.42 -23.37 -2.09
C GLY A 59 -3.62 -22.49 -3.05
N ARG A 60 -4.26 -21.95 -4.09
CA ARG A 60 -3.61 -21.15 -5.15
C ARG A 60 -3.62 -19.65 -4.87
N THR A 61 -4.25 -19.23 -3.79
CA THR A 61 -4.46 -17.82 -3.47
C THR A 61 -4.32 -17.63 -1.97
N ASP A 62 -3.21 -17.02 -1.55
CA ASP A 62 -3.03 -16.56 -0.18
C ASP A 62 -3.91 -15.34 0.07
N LEU A 63 -5.09 -15.59 0.61
CA LEU A 63 -6.07 -14.54 0.91
C LEU A 63 -5.54 -13.53 1.93
N ASN A 64 -4.64 -13.95 2.83
CA ASN A 64 -4.02 -13.05 3.80
C ASN A 64 -3.10 -12.03 3.11
N GLU A 65 -2.24 -12.49 2.20
CA GLU A 65 -1.38 -11.63 1.36
C GLU A 65 -2.23 -10.62 0.56
N LEU A 66 -3.34 -11.10 -0.03
CA LEU A 66 -4.26 -10.22 -0.74
C LEU A 66 -5.00 -9.23 0.16
N ALA A 67 -5.37 -9.64 1.37
CA ALA A 67 -6.03 -8.79 2.35
C ALA A 67 -5.08 -7.71 2.88
N HIS A 68 -3.83 -8.07 3.12
CA HIS A 68 -2.80 -7.13 3.55
C HIS A 68 -2.54 -6.05 2.48
N GLY A 69 -2.36 -6.45 1.22
CA GLY A 69 -2.21 -5.49 0.11
C GLY A 69 -3.43 -4.57 -0.08
N ALA A 70 -4.65 -5.07 0.18
CA ALA A 70 -5.84 -4.23 0.15
C ALA A 70 -5.89 -3.25 1.33
N ALA A 71 -5.56 -3.70 2.53
CA ALA A 71 -5.47 -2.87 3.72
C ALA A 71 -4.45 -1.74 3.56
N ALA A 72 -3.29 -2.04 2.95
CA ALA A 72 -2.27 -1.04 2.66
C ALA A 72 -2.78 0.03 1.68
N ALA A 73 -3.55 -0.37 0.67
CA ALA A 73 -4.17 0.57 -0.26
C ALA A 73 -5.16 1.50 0.45
N GLU A 74 -6.01 0.97 1.32
CA GLU A 74 -6.99 1.75 2.08
C GLU A 74 -6.29 2.72 3.05
N TRP A 75 -5.24 2.28 3.74
CA TRP A 75 -4.44 3.12 4.62
C TRP A 75 -3.75 4.26 3.86
N LEU A 76 -3.11 3.96 2.72
CA LEU A 76 -2.47 4.97 1.86
C LEU A 76 -3.49 5.98 1.33
N ASN A 77 -4.68 5.53 0.93
CA ASN A 77 -5.75 6.40 0.47
C ASN A 77 -6.24 7.32 1.59
N ALA A 78 -6.46 6.80 2.79
CA ALA A 78 -6.87 7.61 3.94
C ALA A 78 -5.84 8.71 4.23
N LYS A 79 -4.55 8.37 4.25
CA LYS A 79 -3.47 9.34 4.49
C LYS A 79 -3.28 10.36 3.36
N ALA A 80 -3.56 9.96 2.11
CA ALA A 80 -3.59 10.89 0.98
C ALA A 80 -4.76 11.88 1.10
N ILE A 81 -5.95 11.41 1.50
CA ILE A 81 -7.14 12.25 1.73
C ILE A 81 -6.94 13.20 2.92
N GLU A 82 -6.30 12.73 3.99
CA GLU A 82 -5.89 13.57 5.14
C GLU A 82 -4.86 14.64 4.75
N GLY A 83 -4.23 14.51 3.58
CA GLY A 83 -3.20 15.42 3.11
C GLY A 83 -1.85 15.25 3.80
N THR A 84 -1.61 14.12 4.46
CA THR A 84 -0.35 13.84 5.18
C THR A 84 0.67 13.13 4.29
N LEU A 85 0.25 12.54 3.17
CA LEU A 85 1.15 11.93 2.19
C LEU A 85 1.44 12.88 1.02
N HIS A 86 2.72 13.02 0.71
CA HIS A 86 3.22 13.81 -0.42
C HIS A 86 4.25 13.02 -1.20
N ASP A 87 4.17 13.05 -2.54
CA ASP A 87 5.10 12.39 -3.46
C ASP A 87 5.41 10.94 -3.07
N VAL A 88 4.41 10.07 -3.13
CA VAL A 88 4.53 8.69 -2.63
C VAL A 88 5.11 7.75 -3.67
N LEU A 89 6.22 7.09 -3.32
CA LEU A 89 6.72 5.90 -3.99
C LEU A 89 6.20 4.64 -3.28
N VAL A 90 5.63 3.70 -4.03
CA VAL A 90 5.23 2.39 -3.50
C VAL A 90 6.16 1.31 -4.03
N ILE A 91 6.76 0.53 -3.14
CA ILE A 91 7.60 -0.63 -3.43
C ILE A 91 6.91 -1.85 -2.86
N ALA A 92 6.60 -2.83 -3.70
CA ALA A 92 5.96 -4.07 -3.29
C ALA A 92 6.30 -5.23 -4.22
N ASP A 93 6.09 -6.46 -3.77
CA ASP A 93 6.10 -7.62 -4.66
C ASP A 93 4.97 -7.49 -5.73
N PRO A 94 5.08 -8.16 -6.88
CA PRO A 94 4.15 -7.96 -7.99
C PRO A 94 2.67 -8.21 -7.64
N LYS A 95 2.37 -9.14 -6.73
CA LYS A 95 0.98 -9.46 -6.37
C LYS A 95 0.40 -8.37 -5.47
N THR A 96 1.15 -7.96 -4.46
CA THR A 96 0.76 -6.89 -3.53
C THR A 96 0.59 -5.57 -4.29
N LEU A 97 1.54 -5.25 -5.18
CA LEU A 97 1.46 -4.05 -6.02
C LEU A 97 0.21 -4.08 -6.92
N ALA A 98 -0.10 -5.22 -7.56
CA ALA A 98 -1.30 -5.36 -8.39
C ALA A 98 -2.58 -5.10 -7.57
N ARG A 99 -2.62 -5.55 -6.31
CA ARG A 99 -3.76 -5.31 -5.43
C ARG A 99 -3.92 -3.84 -5.05
N ILE A 100 -2.83 -3.17 -4.69
CA ILE A 100 -2.82 -1.72 -4.35
C ILE A 100 -3.29 -0.89 -5.55
N ILE A 101 -2.74 -1.18 -6.74
CA ILE A 101 -3.13 -0.50 -7.98
C ILE A 101 -4.62 -0.75 -8.27
N HIS A 102 -5.09 -2.00 -8.19
CA HIS A 102 -6.50 -2.33 -8.46
C HIS A 102 -7.47 -1.50 -7.61
N ARG A 103 -7.18 -1.33 -6.30
CA ARG A 103 -8.02 -0.53 -5.39
C ARG A 103 -7.96 0.98 -5.68
N ARG A 104 -6.80 1.49 -6.09
CA ARG A 104 -6.68 2.92 -6.49
C ARG A 104 -7.61 3.28 -7.63
N TRP A 105 -7.82 2.38 -8.59
CA TRP A 105 -8.68 2.61 -9.75
C TRP A 105 -10.15 2.27 -9.49
N SER A 106 -10.47 1.42 -8.50
CA SER A 106 -11.86 1.13 -8.12
C SER A 106 -12.50 2.27 -7.33
N ASP A 107 -11.72 3.00 -6.52
CA ASP A 107 -12.27 3.93 -5.52
C ASP A 107 -12.21 5.42 -5.93
N GLY A 108 -11.87 5.71 -7.19
CA GLY A 108 -12.05 7.05 -7.76
C GLY A 108 -10.95 8.08 -7.48
N LEU A 109 -9.70 7.67 -7.25
CA LEU A 109 -8.53 8.58 -7.24
C LEU A 109 -8.00 8.91 -8.66
N ALA A 110 -8.87 8.93 -9.67
CA ALA A 110 -8.55 9.29 -11.05
C ALA A 110 -8.48 10.82 -11.30
N GLY A 111 -8.38 11.63 -10.24
CA GLY A 111 -8.61 13.07 -10.31
C GLY A 111 -7.46 13.99 -9.88
N VAL A 112 -6.24 13.48 -9.69
CA VAL A 112 -5.07 14.36 -9.49
C VAL A 112 -3.85 13.75 -10.19
N ALA A 113 -3.66 14.18 -11.43
CA ALA A 113 -2.43 14.05 -12.21
C ALA A 113 -2.00 15.45 -12.64
#